data_AF-A0A530LML6-F1
#
_entry.id   AF-A0A530LML6-F1
#
_cell.length_a   1.000
_cell.length_b   1.000
_cell.length_c   1.000
_cell.angle_alpha   90.00
_cell.angle_beta   90.00
_cell.angle_gamma   90.00
#
_symmetry.space_group_name_H-M   'P 1'
#
loop_
_entity.id
_entity.type
_entity.pdbx_description
1 polymer ?
#
loop_
_entity_poly.entity_id
_entity_poly.type
_entity_poly.pdbx_seq_one_letter_code
_entity_poly.pdbx_strand_id
1 'polypeptide(L)'
;QKIGEISAVTDLPVWVSEVGVSTFGAEEVQVWGLRRTAELLIGNAPRIQWYSLYDLPREWEATTRHREAEGSSYYRHFYMGLLRQDGTPKPALEEFLHHAPALGLVQWFHFEDRRLDDAVAWMKRLGVTNLRTGLSWADSFRPNALDWFDRQMEALADFDVTVTFCFTPEHRGMMPHHSSPPLVPEEFAEFCAAMTRRYAGSIAVPSAGRLRASAA
;
A
#
# COMPACT_ATOMS: atom_id res chain seq x y z
N GLN A 1 13.46 1.75 -18.84
CA GLN A 1 14.89 1.79 -18.47
C GLN A 1 15.18 1.26 -17.05
N LYS A 2 14.84 1.97 -15.95
CA LYS A 2 15.24 1.57 -14.58
C LYS A 2 14.83 0.15 -14.15
N ILE A 3 13.62 -0.30 -14.50
CA ILE A 3 13.17 -1.68 -14.22
C ILE A 3 14.05 -2.73 -14.92
N GLY A 4 14.50 -2.43 -16.14
CA GLY A 4 15.42 -3.29 -16.90
C GLY A 4 16.79 -3.38 -16.22
N GLU A 5 17.30 -2.25 -15.72
CA GLU A 5 18.58 -2.21 -14.97
C GLU A 5 18.52 -3.06 -13.70
N ILE A 6 17.42 -2.99 -12.94
CA ILE A 6 17.23 -3.79 -11.72
C ILE A 6 17.07 -5.28 -12.11
N SER A 7 16.27 -5.57 -13.12
CA SER A 7 16.07 -6.94 -13.62
C SER A 7 17.36 -7.60 -14.13
N ALA A 8 18.38 -6.82 -14.48
CA ALA A 8 19.66 -7.35 -14.93
C ALA A 8 20.56 -7.88 -13.79
N VAL A 9 20.28 -7.51 -12.54
CA VAL A 9 21.10 -7.85 -11.36
C VAL A 9 20.40 -8.79 -10.37
N THR A 10 19.22 -9.30 -10.71
CA THR A 10 18.48 -10.27 -9.88
C THR A 10 17.68 -11.24 -10.73
N ASP A 11 17.57 -12.48 -10.26
CA ASP A 11 16.68 -13.49 -10.87
C ASP A 11 15.24 -13.42 -10.32
N LEU A 12 14.98 -12.58 -9.32
CA LEU A 12 13.67 -12.38 -8.72
C LEU A 12 12.81 -11.41 -9.56
N PRO A 13 11.48 -11.56 -9.56
CA PRO A 13 10.60 -10.60 -10.21
C PRO A 13 10.72 -9.22 -9.55
N VAL A 14 10.81 -8.16 -10.36
CA VAL A 14 10.86 -6.78 -9.88
C VAL A 14 9.43 -6.24 -9.80
N TRP A 15 8.92 -6.02 -8.59
CA TRP A 15 7.60 -5.45 -8.36
C TRP A 15 7.67 -3.94 -8.17
N VAL A 16 6.66 -3.22 -8.65
CA VAL A 16 6.42 -1.83 -8.29
C VAL A 16 5.41 -1.83 -7.14
N SER A 17 5.93 -1.98 -5.91
CA SER A 17 5.11 -2.11 -4.70
C SER A 17 4.42 -0.81 -4.26
N GLU A 18 4.76 0.32 -4.88
CA GLU A 18 4.08 1.60 -4.69
C GLU A 18 4.42 2.55 -5.82
N VAL A 19 3.41 3.15 -6.45
CA VAL A 19 3.55 4.28 -7.38
C VAL A 19 2.28 5.12 -7.30
N GLY A 20 2.36 6.43 -7.47
CA GLY A 20 1.16 7.27 -7.42
C GLY A 20 1.47 8.72 -7.73
N VAL A 21 0.41 9.49 -7.95
CA VAL A 21 0.48 10.91 -8.25
C VAL A 21 -0.53 11.67 -7.38
N SER A 22 -0.06 12.72 -6.73
CA SER A 22 -0.88 13.60 -5.90
C SER A 22 -1.69 14.55 -6.77
N THR A 23 -2.96 14.76 -6.41
CA THR A 23 -3.84 15.80 -6.99
C THR A 23 -3.68 17.16 -6.32
N PHE A 24 -2.66 17.35 -5.46
CA PHE A 24 -2.42 18.64 -4.83
C PHE A 24 -2.18 19.72 -5.89
N GLY A 25 -3.15 20.64 -6.01
CA GLY A 25 -3.14 21.75 -6.97
C GLY A 25 -4.01 21.53 -8.22
N ALA A 26 -4.17 20.29 -8.70
CA ALA A 26 -5.02 19.96 -9.86
C ALA A 26 -5.29 18.44 -9.93
N GLU A 27 -6.55 18.03 -10.16
CA GLU A 27 -6.93 16.61 -10.23
C GLU A 27 -6.56 15.96 -11.57
N GLU A 28 -6.49 16.75 -12.64
CA GLU A 28 -6.14 16.31 -13.99
C GLU A 28 -4.70 15.78 -14.08
N VAL A 29 -3.83 16.24 -13.19
CA VAL A 29 -2.43 15.77 -13.10
C VAL A 29 -2.39 14.29 -12.73
N GLN A 30 -3.29 13.81 -11.87
CA GLN A 30 -3.37 12.40 -11.51
C GLN A 30 -3.88 11.56 -12.68
N VAL A 31 -4.84 12.06 -13.48
CA VAL A 31 -5.30 11.38 -14.71
C VAL A 31 -4.15 11.18 -15.68
N TRP A 32 -3.41 12.26 -15.99
CA TRP A 32 -2.24 12.19 -16.87
C TRP A 32 -1.16 11.25 -16.30
N GLY A 33 -0.88 11.38 -15.00
CA GLY A 33 0.12 10.58 -14.30
C GLY A 33 -0.20 9.09 -14.30
N LEU A 34 -1.47 8.72 -14.13
CA LEU A 34 -1.94 7.34 -14.17
C LEU A 34 -1.74 6.74 -15.56
N ARG A 35 -2.18 7.43 -16.62
CA ARG A 35 -1.95 7.01 -18.02
C ARG A 35 -0.48 6.76 -18.29
N ARG A 36 0.37 7.72 -17.93
CA ARG A 36 1.81 7.60 -18.19
C ARG A 36 2.44 6.48 -17.38
N THR A 37 1.98 6.26 -16.16
CA THR A 37 2.44 5.15 -15.31
C THR A 37 2.06 3.81 -15.93
N ALA A 38 0.81 3.66 -16.38
CA ALA A 38 0.35 2.45 -17.03
C ALA A 38 1.16 2.13 -18.29
N GLU A 39 1.36 3.11 -19.18
CA GLU A 39 2.18 2.97 -20.40
C GLU A 39 3.61 2.50 -20.11
N LEU A 40 4.22 3.00 -19.03
CA LEU A 40 5.61 2.69 -18.69
C LEU A 40 5.78 1.35 -17.97
N LEU A 41 4.80 0.96 -17.15
CA LEU A 41 4.95 -0.14 -16.21
C LEU A 41 4.24 -1.42 -16.64
N ILE A 42 3.07 -1.33 -17.27
CA ILE A 42 2.32 -2.51 -17.70
C ILE A 42 3.13 -3.26 -18.75
N GLY A 43 3.30 -4.57 -18.55
CA GLY A 43 4.17 -5.42 -19.37
C GLY A 43 5.65 -5.40 -18.98
N ASN A 44 6.09 -4.43 -18.16
CA ASN A 44 7.46 -4.33 -17.67
C ASN A 44 7.63 -4.80 -16.21
N ALA A 45 6.59 -4.73 -15.39
CA ALA A 45 6.57 -5.27 -14.02
C ALA A 45 5.37 -6.21 -13.82
N PRO A 46 5.56 -7.40 -13.23
CA PRO A 46 4.48 -8.38 -13.04
C PRO A 46 3.50 -8.00 -11.90
N ARG A 47 3.86 -7.02 -11.05
CA ARG A 47 2.98 -6.45 -10.03
C ARG A 47 3.22 -4.95 -9.92
N ILE A 48 2.15 -4.18 -9.98
CA ILE A 48 2.16 -2.71 -9.90
C ILE A 48 1.05 -2.30 -8.95
N GLN A 49 1.36 -1.50 -7.93
CA GLN A 49 0.39 -1.11 -6.91
C GLN A 49 0.29 0.41 -6.83
N TRP A 50 -0.89 0.93 -7.17
CA TRP A 50 -1.16 2.37 -7.17
C TRP A 50 -1.53 2.88 -5.78
N TYR A 51 -0.81 3.90 -5.31
CA TYR A 51 -1.10 4.61 -4.06
C TYR A 51 -1.97 5.85 -4.37
N SER A 52 -3.22 5.93 -3.92
CA SER A 52 -3.97 4.97 -3.07
C SER A 52 -5.46 4.90 -3.46
N LEU A 53 -6.27 4.09 -2.76
CA LEU A 53 -7.73 4.13 -2.96
C LEU A 53 -8.34 5.41 -2.40
N TYR A 54 -8.16 5.69 -1.10
CA TYR A 54 -8.66 6.90 -0.45
C TYR A 54 -7.56 7.92 -0.23
N ASP A 55 -7.94 9.20 -0.28
CA ASP A 55 -7.17 10.26 0.35
C ASP A 55 -7.04 10.00 1.85
N LEU A 56 -5.88 10.37 2.40
CA LEU A 56 -5.67 10.33 3.84
C LEU A 56 -6.57 11.39 4.51
N PRO A 57 -7.29 11.06 5.59
CA PRO A 57 -8.06 12.04 6.32
C PRO A 57 -7.21 13.19 6.84
N ARG A 58 -7.67 14.44 6.66
CA ARG A 58 -6.90 15.63 7.11
C ARG A 58 -6.80 15.72 8.62
N GLU A 59 -7.77 15.13 9.33
CA GLU A 59 -7.79 15.04 10.78
C GLU A 59 -6.80 13.99 11.31
N TRP A 60 -6.25 13.14 10.44
CA TRP A 60 -5.26 12.13 10.80
C TRP A 60 -3.85 12.67 10.55
N GLU A 61 -2.93 12.42 11.47
CA GLU A 61 -1.53 12.75 11.24
C GLU A 61 -0.96 11.83 10.16
N ALA A 62 -0.35 12.40 9.12
CA ALA A 62 0.46 11.65 8.18
C ALA A 62 1.60 11.00 8.97
N THR A 63 1.48 9.69 9.18
CA THR A 63 2.14 8.91 10.23
C THR A 63 3.63 8.68 9.95
N THR A 64 4.29 9.58 9.21
CA THR A 64 5.71 9.45 8.84
C THR A 64 6.49 10.76 8.82
N ARG A 65 5.91 11.97 9.01
CA ARG A 65 6.59 13.22 8.58
C ARG A 65 6.36 14.50 9.41
N HIS A 66 7.38 15.36 9.45
CA HIS A 66 7.43 16.57 10.28
C HIS A 66 6.71 17.77 9.60
N ARG A 67 5.37 17.84 9.74
CA ARG A 67 4.46 18.95 9.34
C ARG A 67 5.09 20.15 8.60
N GLU A 68 5.71 21.07 9.32
CA GLU A 68 6.17 22.36 8.78
C GLU A 68 7.58 22.32 8.17
N ALA A 69 8.38 21.31 8.51
CA ALA A 69 9.77 21.19 8.04
C ALA A 69 9.89 20.74 6.57
N GLU A 70 8.81 20.21 5.98
CA GLU A 70 8.81 19.56 4.67
C GLU A 70 8.03 20.31 3.57
N GLY A 71 7.45 21.46 3.90
CA GLY A 71 6.76 22.32 2.94
C GLY A 71 5.63 21.60 2.17
N SER A 72 5.53 21.85 0.86
CA SER A 72 4.42 21.31 0.04
C SER A 72 4.37 19.77 -0.07
N SER A 73 5.45 19.07 0.31
CA SER A 73 5.48 17.60 0.26
C SER A 73 4.60 16.95 1.32
N TYR A 74 4.46 17.58 2.49
CA TYR A 74 3.54 17.15 3.55
C TYR A 74 2.08 17.12 3.07
N TYR A 75 1.63 18.20 2.43
CA TYR A 75 0.24 18.33 2.01
C TYR A 75 -0.15 17.34 0.91
N ARG A 76 0.79 16.94 0.05
CA ARG A 76 0.52 16.01 -1.06
C ARG A 76 0.01 14.65 -0.60
N HIS A 77 0.40 14.20 0.59
CA HIS A 77 -0.03 12.92 1.15
C HIS A 77 -1.54 12.82 1.37
N PHE A 78 -2.22 13.95 1.55
CA PHE A 78 -3.68 14.02 1.72
C PHE A 78 -4.47 14.01 0.40
N TYR A 79 -3.79 13.94 -0.74
CA TYR A 79 -4.40 14.05 -2.07
C TYR A 79 -3.93 12.95 -3.04
N MET A 80 -3.59 11.76 -2.53
CA MET A 80 -3.09 10.63 -3.34
C MET A 80 -4.18 9.64 -3.79
N GLY A 81 -5.37 9.68 -3.18
CA GLY A 81 -6.44 8.73 -3.44
C GLY A 81 -7.08 8.90 -4.81
N LEU A 82 -7.63 7.81 -5.35
CA LEU A 82 -8.62 7.82 -6.44
C LEU A 82 -9.99 8.28 -5.94
N LEU A 83 -10.25 8.11 -4.65
CA LEU A 83 -11.38 8.64 -3.90
C LEU A 83 -10.89 9.75 -2.98
N ARG A 84 -11.73 10.76 -2.77
CA ARG A 84 -11.54 11.72 -1.68
C ARG A 84 -11.77 11.04 -0.34
N GLN A 85 -11.46 11.74 0.74
CA GLN A 85 -11.61 11.23 2.11
C GLN A 85 -13.04 10.75 2.42
N ASP A 86 -14.05 11.39 1.83
CA ASP A 86 -15.47 11.09 1.99
C ASP A 86 -15.97 9.98 1.04
N GLY A 87 -15.09 9.40 0.22
CA GLY A 87 -15.44 8.38 -0.77
C GLY A 87 -15.93 8.93 -2.10
N THR A 88 -15.98 10.26 -2.29
CA THR A 88 -16.36 10.84 -3.58
C THR A 88 -15.28 10.56 -4.62
N PRO A 89 -15.61 9.98 -5.80
CA PRO A 89 -14.64 9.70 -6.86
C PRO A 89 -13.93 10.95 -7.37
N LYS A 90 -12.63 10.82 -7.66
CA LYS A 90 -11.85 11.78 -8.47
C LYS A 90 -11.83 11.35 -9.94
N PRO A 91 -11.55 12.26 -10.89
CA PRO A 91 -11.47 11.93 -12.31
C PRO A 91 -10.53 10.77 -12.65
N ALA A 92 -9.44 10.61 -11.90
CA ALA A 92 -8.49 9.52 -12.13
C ALA A 92 -9.06 8.13 -11.85
N LEU A 93 -10.19 8.01 -11.13
CA LEU A 93 -10.84 6.72 -10.91
C LEU A 93 -11.38 6.13 -12.22
N GLU A 94 -11.94 6.96 -13.11
CA GLU A 94 -12.40 6.51 -14.42
C GLU A 94 -11.22 6.03 -15.27
N GLU A 95 -10.10 6.74 -15.19
CA GLU A 95 -8.89 6.34 -15.91
C GLU A 95 -8.29 5.05 -15.35
N PHE A 96 -8.31 4.83 -14.03
CA PHE A 96 -7.84 3.60 -13.40
C PHE A 96 -8.57 2.36 -13.94
N LEU A 97 -9.88 2.46 -14.20
CA LEU A 97 -10.70 1.36 -14.72
C LEU A 97 -10.22 0.83 -16.07
N HIS A 98 -9.57 1.64 -16.90
CA HIS A 98 -9.00 1.20 -18.17
C HIS A 98 -7.79 0.26 -18.00
N HIS A 99 -7.18 0.26 -16.82
CA HIS A 99 -5.94 -0.48 -16.53
C HIS A 99 -6.14 -1.63 -15.54
N ALA A 100 -7.35 -1.80 -14.99
CA ALA A 100 -7.69 -2.96 -14.19
C ALA A 100 -7.78 -4.23 -15.09
N PRO A 101 -7.33 -5.41 -14.64
CA PRO A 101 -6.75 -5.69 -13.31
C PRO A 101 -5.22 -5.55 -13.26
N ALA A 102 -4.56 -5.00 -14.28
CA ALA A 102 -3.10 -4.92 -14.36
C ALA A 102 -2.49 -4.01 -13.28
N LEU A 103 -3.23 -3.00 -12.83
CA LEU A 103 -2.89 -2.20 -11.65
C LEU A 103 -3.63 -2.71 -10.41
N GLY A 104 -2.88 -3.04 -9.37
CA GLY A 104 -3.39 -3.20 -8.02
C GLY A 104 -3.41 -1.88 -7.26
N LEU A 105 -3.73 -1.95 -5.97
CA LEU A 105 -3.78 -0.78 -5.09
C LEU A 105 -2.86 -0.92 -3.89
N VAL A 106 -2.47 0.22 -3.33
CA VAL A 106 -1.98 0.33 -1.96
C VAL A 106 -3.05 1.08 -1.16
N GLN A 107 -3.52 0.47 -0.08
CA GLN A 107 -4.46 1.11 0.85
C GLN A 107 -4.09 0.70 2.28
N TRP A 108 -3.66 1.68 3.08
CA TRP A 108 -3.44 1.49 4.50
C TRP A 108 -4.75 1.61 5.27
N PHE A 109 -4.97 0.71 6.20
CA PHE A 109 -6.07 0.81 7.15
C PHE A 109 -5.48 1.09 8.53
N HIS A 110 -5.95 2.17 9.16
CA HIS A 110 -5.61 2.42 10.56
C HIS A 110 -6.32 1.40 11.46
N PHE A 111 -5.88 1.31 12.72
CA PHE A 111 -6.55 0.47 13.71
C PHE A 111 -8.04 0.79 13.79
N GLU A 112 -8.90 -0.22 13.64
CA GLU A 112 -10.37 -0.08 13.60
C GLU A 112 -10.90 0.92 12.56
N ASP A 113 -10.21 1.05 11.41
CA ASP A 113 -10.66 1.92 10.32
C ASP A 113 -12.05 1.49 9.80
N ARG A 114 -13.04 2.35 10.07
CA ARG A 114 -14.46 2.12 9.73
C ARG A 114 -14.70 2.04 8.23
N ARG A 115 -13.75 2.48 7.41
CA ARG A 115 -13.84 2.45 5.94
C ARG A 115 -13.46 1.09 5.34
N LEU A 116 -13.04 0.11 6.15
CA LEU A 116 -12.58 -1.19 5.65
C LEU A 116 -13.58 -1.84 4.68
N ASP A 117 -14.86 -1.92 5.05
CA ASP A 117 -15.86 -2.61 4.25
C ASP A 117 -16.20 -1.86 2.95
N ASP A 118 -16.33 -0.54 3.03
CA ASP A 118 -16.56 0.32 1.87
C ASP A 118 -15.36 0.27 0.91
N ALA A 119 -14.13 0.25 1.45
CA ALA A 119 -12.92 0.10 0.66
C ALA A 119 -12.88 -1.24 -0.06
N VAL A 120 -13.20 -2.34 0.62
CA VAL A 120 -13.29 -3.68 0.00
C VAL A 120 -14.33 -3.68 -1.12
N ALA A 121 -15.51 -3.10 -0.89
CA ALA A 121 -16.55 -2.99 -1.91
C ALA A 121 -16.09 -2.19 -3.14
N TRP A 122 -15.41 -1.06 -2.92
CA TRP A 122 -14.81 -0.26 -4.00
C TRP A 122 -13.75 -1.04 -4.77
N MET A 123 -12.80 -1.68 -4.09
CA MET A 123 -11.73 -2.45 -4.75
C MET A 123 -12.30 -3.58 -5.61
N LYS A 124 -13.32 -4.29 -5.12
CA LYS A 124 -14.06 -5.30 -5.90
C LYS A 124 -14.74 -4.68 -7.12
N ARG A 125 -15.42 -3.54 -6.96
CA ARG A 125 -16.07 -2.81 -8.05
C ARG A 125 -15.07 -2.34 -9.12
N LEU A 126 -13.87 -1.94 -8.72
CA LEU A 126 -12.80 -1.51 -9.61
C LEU A 126 -12.07 -2.69 -10.31
N GLY A 127 -12.39 -3.94 -9.97
CA GLY A 127 -11.72 -5.11 -10.53
C GLY A 127 -10.29 -5.30 -10.03
N VAL A 128 -9.97 -4.76 -8.85
CA VAL A 128 -8.63 -4.88 -8.24
C VAL A 128 -8.42 -6.31 -7.78
N THR A 129 -7.27 -6.89 -8.14
CA THR A 129 -6.93 -8.28 -7.82
C THR A 129 -5.79 -8.40 -6.81
N ASN A 130 -4.89 -7.42 -6.75
CA ASN A 130 -3.79 -7.40 -5.80
C ASN A 130 -3.78 -6.09 -5.00
N LEU A 131 -3.45 -6.21 -3.72
CA LEU A 131 -3.51 -5.13 -2.74
C LEU A 131 -2.25 -5.14 -1.90
N ARG A 132 -1.69 -3.97 -1.58
CA ARG A 132 -0.73 -3.81 -0.50
C ARG A 132 -1.31 -2.99 0.64
N THR A 133 -1.10 -3.49 1.84
CA THR A 133 -1.52 -2.87 3.09
C THR A 133 -0.50 -3.21 4.17
N GLY A 134 -0.85 -3.04 5.45
CA GLY A 134 0.02 -3.55 6.51
C GLY A 134 -0.58 -3.69 7.88
N LEU A 135 0.18 -4.35 8.73
CA LEU A 135 -0.10 -4.58 10.15
C LEU A 135 0.96 -3.86 10.98
N SER A 136 0.50 -3.13 11.98
CA SER A 136 1.32 -2.26 12.82
C SER A 136 1.74 -3.00 14.09
N TRP A 137 3.06 -3.11 14.34
CA TRP A 137 3.59 -3.67 15.58
C TRP A 137 3.22 -2.78 16.78
N ALA A 138 3.19 -1.47 16.60
CA ALA A 138 2.66 -0.55 17.61
C ALA A 138 1.19 -0.87 17.98
N ASP A 139 0.35 -1.13 16.98
CA ASP A 139 -1.06 -1.44 17.22
C ASP A 139 -1.26 -2.83 17.85
N SER A 140 -0.29 -3.75 17.75
CA SER A 140 -0.37 -5.06 18.42
C SER A 140 -0.39 -4.98 19.95
N PHE A 141 -0.06 -3.82 20.52
CA PHE A 141 -0.16 -3.55 21.96
C PHE A 141 -1.50 -2.93 22.37
N ARG A 142 -2.40 -2.66 21.42
CA ARG A 142 -3.76 -2.19 21.74
C ARG A 142 -4.64 -3.35 22.22
N PRO A 143 -5.68 -3.08 23.03
CA PRO A 143 -6.72 -4.06 23.30
C PRO A 143 -7.33 -4.59 22.00
N ASN A 144 -7.62 -5.90 21.96
CA ASN A 144 -8.26 -6.59 20.82
C ASN A 144 -7.50 -6.49 19.49
N ALA A 145 -6.18 -6.27 19.52
CA ALA A 145 -5.43 -6.03 18.28
C ALA A 145 -5.47 -7.20 17.29
N LEU A 146 -5.40 -8.44 17.80
CA LEU A 146 -5.51 -9.63 16.96
C LEU A 146 -6.90 -9.77 16.34
N ASP A 147 -7.98 -9.44 17.06
CA ASP A 147 -9.34 -9.48 16.53
C ASP A 147 -9.50 -8.49 15.36
N TRP A 148 -8.91 -7.29 15.48
CA TRP A 148 -8.87 -6.33 14.38
C TRP A 148 -8.05 -6.84 13.19
N PHE A 149 -6.85 -7.38 13.42
CA PHE A 149 -6.00 -7.91 12.35
C PHE A 149 -6.68 -9.08 11.62
N ASP A 150 -7.34 -9.96 12.35
CA ASP A 150 -8.13 -11.05 11.76
C ASP A 150 -9.24 -10.52 10.90
N ARG A 151 -10.02 -9.57 11.41
CA ARG A 151 -11.12 -8.96 10.68
C ARG A 151 -10.65 -8.22 9.42
N GLN A 152 -9.49 -7.57 9.47
CA GLN A 152 -8.88 -6.94 8.30
C GLN A 152 -8.48 -8.00 7.27
N MET A 153 -7.72 -9.02 7.67
CA MET A 153 -7.21 -10.03 6.76
C MET A 153 -8.33 -10.91 6.17
N GLU A 154 -9.38 -11.21 6.94
CA GLU A 154 -10.58 -11.90 6.46
C GLU A 154 -11.31 -11.09 5.39
N ALA A 155 -11.52 -9.78 5.61
CA ALA A 155 -12.18 -8.92 4.64
C ALA A 155 -11.38 -8.76 3.33
N LEU A 156 -10.05 -8.93 3.42
CA LEU A 156 -9.12 -8.82 2.30
C LEU A 156 -8.80 -10.18 1.64
N ALA A 157 -9.43 -11.28 2.08
CA ALA A 157 -9.10 -12.64 1.62
C ALA A 157 -9.32 -12.88 0.12
N ASP A 158 -10.17 -12.08 -0.53
CA ASP A 158 -10.44 -12.15 -1.97
C ASP A 158 -9.36 -11.49 -2.84
N PHE A 159 -8.36 -10.83 -2.23
CA PHE A 159 -7.26 -10.16 -2.93
C PHE A 159 -5.94 -10.91 -2.74
N ASP A 160 -5.04 -10.78 -3.72
CA ASP A 160 -3.63 -11.13 -3.55
C ASP A 160 -2.93 -10.04 -2.71
N VAL A 161 -2.90 -10.26 -1.40
CA VAL A 161 -2.42 -9.27 -0.43
C VAL A 161 -0.90 -9.36 -0.22
N THR A 162 -0.23 -8.22 -0.37
CA THR A 162 1.13 -7.99 0.12
C THR A 162 1.06 -7.21 1.44
N VAL A 163 1.41 -7.87 2.55
CA VAL A 163 1.40 -7.24 3.88
C VAL A 163 2.75 -6.61 4.17
N THR A 164 2.75 -5.35 4.58
CA THR A 164 3.91 -4.66 5.15
C THR A 164 3.78 -4.68 6.68
N PHE A 165 4.82 -5.11 7.39
CA PHE A 165 4.90 -4.96 8.84
C PHE A 165 5.59 -3.64 9.18
N CYS A 166 4.95 -2.80 9.99
CA CYS A 166 5.43 -1.45 10.27
C CYS A 166 5.19 -1.00 11.72
N PHE A 167 5.74 0.17 12.04
CA PHE A 167 5.63 0.95 13.27
C PHE A 167 6.10 0.30 14.57
N THR A 168 7.18 0.84 15.12
CA THR A 168 7.69 0.53 16.45
C THR A 168 6.76 1.12 17.52
N PRO A 169 6.31 0.33 18.52
CA PRO A 169 5.59 0.88 19.67
C PRO A 169 6.46 1.90 20.40
N GLU A 170 5.90 3.04 20.84
CA GLU A 170 6.69 4.13 21.45
C GLU A 170 7.57 3.67 22.62
N HIS A 171 7.05 2.77 23.47
CA HIS A 171 7.76 2.22 24.61
C HIS A 171 8.80 1.14 24.26
N ARG A 172 8.88 0.75 22.98
CA ARG A 172 9.85 -0.22 22.44
C ARG A 172 10.82 0.40 21.44
N GLY A 173 10.76 1.71 21.18
CA GLY A 173 11.70 2.43 20.33
C GLY A 173 12.88 3.00 21.12
N MET A 174 14.03 3.19 20.46
CA MET A 174 15.15 3.96 21.03
C MET A 174 14.73 5.40 21.38
N MET A 175 13.76 5.93 20.64
CA MET A 175 13.01 7.14 20.91
C MET A 175 11.50 6.81 20.89
N PRO A 176 10.65 7.53 21.63
CA PRO A 176 9.21 7.31 21.62
C PRO A 176 8.58 7.82 20.31
N HIS A 177 8.85 7.10 19.21
CA HIS A 177 8.42 7.44 17.87
C HIS A 177 8.23 6.18 17.03
N HIS A 178 7.16 6.12 16.24
CA HIS A 178 6.77 4.94 15.46
C HIS A 178 7.80 4.54 14.38
N SER A 179 8.63 5.48 13.94
CA SER A 179 9.74 5.22 13.00
C SER A 179 11.08 4.99 13.70
N SER A 180 11.12 4.94 15.04
CA SER A 180 12.35 4.69 15.78
C SER A 180 12.80 3.23 15.61
N PRO A 181 14.12 2.95 15.54
CA PRO A 181 14.61 1.59 15.65
C PRO A 181 14.12 0.92 16.94
N PRO A 182 13.78 -0.38 16.90
CA PRO A 182 13.44 -1.14 18.11
C PRO A 182 14.60 -1.16 19.12
N LEU A 183 14.28 -1.10 20.42
CA LEU A 183 15.24 -1.36 21.50
C LEU A 183 15.81 -2.77 21.44
N VAL A 184 14.95 -3.73 21.07
CA VAL A 184 15.27 -5.15 20.90
C VAL A 184 14.76 -5.58 19.52
N PRO A 185 15.63 -5.66 18.49
CA PRO A 185 15.22 -6.01 17.12
C PRO A 185 14.48 -7.34 17.01
N GLU A 186 14.78 -8.29 17.88
CA GLU A 186 14.18 -9.62 17.93
C GLU A 186 12.68 -9.59 18.21
N GLU A 187 12.17 -8.59 18.93
CA GLU A 187 10.73 -8.50 19.19
C GLU A 187 9.93 -8.09 17.96
N PHE A 188 10.48 -7.18 17.14
CA PHE A 188 9.89 -6.86 15.85
C PHE A 188 9.96 -8.07 14.91
N ALA A 189 11.07 -8.80 14.94
CA ALA A 189 11.20 -10.05 14.19
C ALA A 189 10.17 -11.10 14.63
N GLU A 190 9.93 -11.26 15.93
CA GLU A 190 8.91 -12.17 16.45
C GLU A 190 7.49 -11.73 16.05
N PHE A 191 7.20 -10.42 16.09
CA PHE A 191 5.93 -9.90 15.56
C PHE A 191 5.75 -10.27 14.08
N CYS A 192 6.77 -10.03 13.26
CA CYS A 192 6.74 -10.40 11.84
C CYS A 192 6.51 -11.90 11.65
N ALA A 193 7.25 -12.75 12.38
CA ALA A 193 7.12 -14.20 12.30
C ALA A 193 5.73 -14.69 12.77
N ALA A 194 5.18 -14.10 13.83
CA ALA A 194 3.85 -14.42 14.32
C ALA A 194 2.76 -14.05 13.31
N MET A 195 2.82 -12.85 12.72
CA MET A 195 1.84 -12.40 11.73
C MET A 195 1.96 -13.20 10.42
N THR A 196 3.17 -13.53 9.97
CA THR A 196 3.38 -14.42 8.82
C THR A 196 2.79 -15.81 9.07
N ARG A 197 3.07 -16.44 10.23
CA ARG A 197 2.50 -17.74 10.58
C ARG A 197 0.97 -17.72 10.60
N ARG A 198 0.39 -16.61 11.04
CA ARG A 198 -1.07 -16.44 11.15
C ARG A 198 -1.76 -16.23 9.81
N TYR A 199 -1.20 -15.39 8.94
CA TYR A 199 -1.91 -14.88 7.76
C TYR A 199 -1.38 -15.35 6.41
N ALA A 200 -0.16 -15.90 6.33
CA ALA A 200 0.40 -16.33 5.05
C ALA A 200 -0.17 -17.67 4.55
N GLY A 201 -0.84 -18.46 5.42
CA GLY A 201 -1.35 -19.79 5.09
C GLY A 201 -0.27 -20.77 4.61
N SER A 202 -0.67 -21.97 4.16
CA SER A 202 0.22 -22.85 3.41
C SER A 202 0.39 -22.28 2.01
N ILE A 203 1.42 -21.47 1.80
CA ILE A 203 1.74 -20.87 0.50
C ILE A 203 1.92 -21.99 -0.52
N ALA A 204 0.91 -22.24 -1.36
CA ALA A 204 1.14 -22.86 -2.65
C ALA A 204 1.86 -21.81 -3.50
N VAL A 205 3.18 -21.95 -3.64
CA VAL A 205 3.99 -21.03 -4.46
C VAL A 205 3.44 -21.05 -5.89
N PRO A 206 2.81 -19.97 -6.38
CA PRO A 206 2.40 -19.92 -7.77
C PRO A 206 3.67 -19.87 -8.62
N SER A 207 3.74 -20.68 -9.67
CA SER A 207 4.84 -20.58 -10.63
C SER A 207 4.77 -19.22 -11.31
N ALA A 208 5.61 -18.27 -10.89
CA ALA A 208 5.72 -16.98 -11.55
C ALA A 208 6.18 -17.19 -12.99
N GLY A 209 5.28 -16.97 -13.95
CA GLY A 209 5.62 -16.93 -15.37
C GLY A 209 6.68 -15.84 -15.60
N ARG A 210 7.82 -16.23 -16.17
CA ARG A 210 8.94 -15.32 -16.46
C ARG A 210 8.56 -14.37 -17.60
N LEU A 211 7.95 -13.23 -17.28
CA LEU A 211 7.90 -12.10 -18.20
C LEU A 211 9.23 -11.36 -18.08
N ARG A 212 10.16 -11.65 -18.99
CA ARG A 212 11.36 -10.82 -19.18
C ARG A 212 10.90 -9.50 -19.80
N ALA A 213 11.16 -8.38 -19.12
CA ALA A 213 10.93 -7.06 -19.68
C ALA A 213 11.65 -6.95 -21.03
N SER A 214 10.94 -6.53 -22.07
CA SER A 214 11.56 -6.35 -23.39
C SER A 214 12.50 -5.16 -23.32
N ALA A 215 13.76 -5.36 -23.65
CA ALA A 215 14.71 -4.26 -23.81
C ALA A 215 14.27 -3.41 -25.01
N ALA A 216 13.82 -2.19 -24.75
CA ALA A 216 13.77 -1.09 -25.70
C ALA A 216 14.55 0.08 -25.11
#